data_AF-A0A2D6L747-F1
#
_entry.id   AF-A0A2D6L747-F1
#
_cell.length_a   1.000
_cell.length_b   1.000
_cell.length_c   1.000
_cell.angle_alpha   90.00
_cell.angle_beta   90.00
_cell.angle_gamma   90.00
#
_symmetry.space_group_name_H-M   'P 1'
#
loop_
_entity.id
_entity.type
_entity.pdbx_description
1 polymer ?
#
loop_
_entity_poly.entity_id
_entity_poly.type
_entity_poly.pdbx_seq_one_letter_code
_entity_poly.pdbx_strand_id
1 'polypeptide(L)'
;MNNLLKKGIITATAATTAATGFLGTAAFAQEVEAPEVQRASIMERLAERFNLNLDEVKTFFQEIKQKRHDNKQEKRGEKIEERLRTAVANGDLTEEQAQRILAKLQELKSEKEGLRDRLKEMTPEERREYLQSHKDRIQTWAEENGIDAKWLKRAKQRHHKYRKNKQGDRNDRPQFRRNDQRDRQNNQRPQFNFLQNRTQI
;
A
#
# COMPACT_ATOMS: atom_id res chain seq x y z
N MET A 1 -16.55 -61.95 -2.58
CA MET A 1 -17.49 -60.98 -1.98
C MET A 1 -17.75 -59.89 -3.00
N ASN A 2 -19.03 -59.69 -3.33
CA ASN A 2 -19.51 -58.79 -4.36
C ASN A 2 -19.56 -57.35 -3.84
N ASN A 3 -19.20 -56.36 -4.66
CA ASN A 3 -20.16 -55.47 -5.33
C ASN A 3 -19.41 -54.35 -6.09
N LEU A 4 -19.47 -54.38 -7.43
CA LEU A 4 -20.22 -53.46 -8.30
C LEU A 4 -19.46 -52.16 -8.61
N LEU A 5 -18.76 -52.02 -9.75
CA LEU A 5 -19.30 -51.64 -11.07
C LEU A 5 -20.35 -50.52 -11.03
N LYS A 6 -19.98 -49.33 -11.52
CA LYS A 6 -20.64 -48.57 -12.63
C LYS A 6 -19.88 -47.24 -12.86
N LYS A 7 -19.11 -47.11 -13.95
CA LYS A 7 -19.47 -46.50 -15.27
C LYS A 7 -19.58 -44.96 -15.19
N GLY A 8 -18.96 -44.14 -16.04
CA GLY A 8 -18.17 -44.42 -17.23
C GLY A 8 -17.65 -43.13 -17.88
N ILE A 9 -16.58 -43.30 -18.67
CA ILE A 9 -16.06 -42.37 -19.66
C ILE A 9 -17.12 -42.18 -20.75
N ILE A 10 -17.40 -40.94 -21.16
CA ILE A 10 -17.92 -40.63 -22.50
C ILE A 10 -17.16 -39.43 -23.04
N THR A 11 -16.16 -39.72 -23.86
CA THR A 11 -15.72 -38.90 -24.99
C THR A 11 -16.88 -38.75 -25.98
N ALA A 12 -17.18 -37.53 -26.39
CA ALA A 12 -18.00 -37.25 -27.57
C ALA A 12 -17.38 -36.10 -28.36
N THR A 13 -16.50 -36.45 -29.29
CA THR A 13 -16.16 -35.65 -30.47
C THR A 13 -17.27 -35.72 -31.51
N ALA A 14 -17.34 -34.64 -32.32
CA ALA A 14 -18.09 -34.44 -33.57
C ALA A 14 -19.52 -33.84 -33.45
N ALA A 15 -19.69 -32.61 -33.93
CA ALA A 15 -20.31 -32.36 -35.24
C ALA A 15 -20.46 -30.84 -35.49
N THR A 16 -19.97 -30.39 -36.65
CA THR A 16 -20.22 -29.08 -37.25
C THR A 16 -21.70 -28.84 -37.54
N THR A 17 -22.21 -27.67 -37.15
CA THR A 17 -23.30 -26.98 -37.85
C THR A 17 -23.07 -25.46 -37.80
N ALA A 18 -22.80 -24.89 -38.96
CA ALA A 18 -23.05 -23.49 -39.22
C ALA A 18 -24.56 -23.25 -39.18
N ALA A 19 -25.01 -22.28 -38.39
CA ALA A 19 -26.38 -21.76 -38.45
C ALA A 19 -26.33 -20.23 -38.41
N THR A 20 -26.49 -19.68 -39.60
CA THR A 20 -26.70 -18.27 -39.93
C THR A 20 -28.02 -17.79 -39.31
N GLY A 21 -28.01 -16.58 -38.74
CA GLY A 21 -29.17 -15.70 -38.68
C GLY A 21 -30.02 -15.73 -37.39
N PHE A 22 -29.73 -14.80 -36.48
CA PHE A 22 -30.79 -14.18 -35.68
C PHE A 22 -30.63 -12.66 -35.71
N LEU A 23 -31.51 -12.01 -36.45
CA LEU A 23 -31.74 -10.57 -36.43
C LEU A 23 -32.39 -10.23 -35.08
N GLY A 24 -31.63 -9.59 -34.20
CA GLY A 24 -32.13 -9.06 -32.94
C GLY A 24 -31.34 -7.81 -32.58
N THR A 25 -31.94 -6.65 -32.84
CA THR A 25 -31.42 -5.33 -32.45
C THR A 25 -31.42 -5.20 -30.93
N ALA A 26 -30.41 -5.73 -30.27
CA ALA A 26 -30.00 -5.27 -28.97
C ALA A 26 -28.78 -4.37 -29.20
N ALA A 27 -28.94 -3.08 -28.92
CA ALA A 27 -27.85 -2.12 -28.95
C ALA A 27 -26.70 -2.64 -28.07
N PHE A 28 -25.68 -3.21 -28.70
CA PHE A 28 -24.38 -3.33 -28.06
C PHE A 28 -23.99 -1.89 -27.74
N ALA A 29 -23.95 -1.59 -26.44
CA ALA A 29 -23.21 -0.45 -25.95
C ALA A 29 -21.84 -0.53 -26.63
N GLN A 30 -21.58 0.37 -27.56
CA GLN A 30 -20.23 0.58 -28.05
C GLN A 30 -19.41 0.84 -26.79
N GLU A 31 -18.57 -0.13 -26.46
CA GLU A 31 -17.43 0.08 -25.60
C GLU A 31 -16.63 1.16 -26.32
N VAL A 32 -16.83 2.40 -25.88
CA VAL A 32 -15.93 3.49 -26.23
C VAL A 32 -14.63 3.08 -25.57
N GLU A 33 -13.80 2.36 -26.31
CA GLU A 33 -12.36 2.26 -26.04
C GLU A 33 -11.88 3.70 -25.93
N ALA A 34 -11.80 4.18 -24.69
CA ALA A 34 -11.12 5.42 -24.41
C ALA A 34 -9.72 5.27 -25.03
N PRO A 35 -9.28 6.23 -25.85
CA PRO A 35 -8.06 6.08 -26.61
C PRO A 35 -6.95 5.65 -25.68
N GLU A 36 -6.23 4.63 -26.13
CA GLU A 36 -5.08 3.98 -25.54
C GLU A 36 -3.88 4.93 -25.36
N VAL A 37 -4.12 6.21 -25.06
CA VAL A 37 -3.27 7.00 -24.17
C VAL A 37 -3.43 6.43 -22.76
N GLN A 38 -3.22 5.11 -22.67
CA GLN A 38 -2.95 4.33 -21.51
C GLN A 38 -1.93 5.11 -20.71
N ARG A 39 -2.15 5.14 -19.40
CA ARG A 39 -1.26 5.82 -18.46
C ARG A 39 0.06 5.05 -18.44
N ALA A 40 0.91 5.30 -19.44
CA ALA A 40 2.21 4.67 -19.56
C ALA A 40 2.88 4.79 -18.20
N SER A 41 3.24 3.64 -17.63
CA SER A 41 3.72 3.58 -16.27
C SER A 41 4.95 4.47 -16.14
N ILE A 42 5.21 5.00 -14.93
CA ILE A 42 6.42 5.82 -14.71
C ILE A 42 7.68 5.05 -15.16
N MET A 43 7.65 3.72 -15.08
CA MET A 43 8.73 2.83 -15.54
C MET A 43 8.89 2.86 -17.06
N GLU A 44 7.80 2.79 -17.84
CA GLU A 44 7.82 2.92 -19.31
C GLU A 44 8.36 4.29 -19.74
N ARG A 45 7.88 5.37 -19.11
CA ARG A 45 8.37 6.73 -19.42
C ARG A 45 9.85 6.92 -19.08
N LEU A 46 10.32 6.30 -18.00
CA LEU A 46 11.74 6.30 -17.63
C LEU A 46 12.56 5.50 -18.63
N ALA A 47 12.09 4.31 -19.01
CA ALA A 47 12.74 3.47 -20.00
C ALA A 47 12.86 4.18 -21.35
N GLU A 48 11.77 4.77 -21.85
CA GLU A 48 11.75 5.52 -23.10
C GLU A 48 12.62 6.79 -23.04
N ARG A 49 12.49 7.61 -21.98
CA ARG A 49 13.20 8.90 -21.89
C ARG A 49 14.71 8.74 -21.80
N PHE A 50 15.17 7.68 -21.13
CA PHE A 50 16.58 7.42 -20.88
C PHE A 50 17.14 6.25 -21.69
N ASN A 51 16.34 5.68 -22.59
CA ASN A 51 16.70 4.53 -23.41
C ASN A 51 17.21 3.34 -22.57
N LEU A 52 16.50 3.02 -21.47
CA LEU A 52 16.81 1.91 -20.56
C LEU A 52 16.01 0.66 -20.94
N ASN A 53 16.52 -0.51 -20.55
CA ASN A 53 15.77 -1.75 -20.66
C ASN A 53 14.60 -1.74 -19.66
N LEU A 54 13.37 -1.89 -20.17
CA LEU A 54 12.15 -1.85 -19.35
C LEU A 54 12.11 -2.96 -18.29
N ASP A 55 12.60 -4.15 -18.59
CA ASP A 55 12.58 -5.29 -17.67
C ASP A 55 13.59 -5.12 -16.54
N GLU A 56 14.76 -4.54 -16.83
CA GLU A 56 15.74 -4.15 -15.80
C GLU A 56 15.16 -3.08 -14.87
N VAL A 57 14.47 -2.07 -15.43
CA VAL A 57 13.78 -1.05 -14.64
C VAL A 57 12.70 -1.68 -13.76
N LYS A 58 11.86 -2.59 -14.29
CA LYS A 58 10.85 -3.30 -13.49
C LYS A 58 11.48 -4.07 -12.34
N THR A 59 12.55 -4.84 -12.61
CA THR A 59 13.29 -5.60 -11.60
C THR A 59 13.84 -4.70 -10.51
N PHE A 60 14.50 -3.60 -10.88
CA PHE A 60 15.04 -2.63 -9.93
C PHE A 60 13.96 -2.04 -9.01
N PHE A 61 12.78 -1.68 -9.54
CA PHE A 61 11.67 -1.19 -8.72
C PHE A 61 11.06 -2.26 -7.82
N GLN A 62 11.01 -3.52 -8.27
CA GLN A 62 10.61 -4.66 -7.43
C GLN A 62 11.58 -4.86 -6.27
N GLU A 63 12.89 -4.80 -6.52
CA GLU A 63 13.91 -4.86 -5.48
C GLU A 63 13.79 -3.70 -4.48
N ILE A 64 13.59 -2.46 -4.94
CA ILE A 64 13.37 -1.33 -4.04
C ILE A 64 12.13 -1.57 -3.18
N LYS A 65 11.05 -2.06 -3.77
CA LYS A 65 9.81 -2.34 -3.05
C LYS A 65 10.05 -3.41 -1.98
N GLN A 66 10.81 -4.44 -2.29
CA GLN A 66 11.18 -5.50 -1.36
C GLN A 66 12.07 -4.97 -0.22
N LYS A 67 13.17 -4.26 -0.54
CA LYS A 67 14.04 -3.63 0.47
C LYS A 67 13.27 -2.69 1.39
N ARG A 68 12.38 -1.85 0.83
CA ARG A 68 11.52 -0.96 1.64
C ARG A 68 10.56 -1.72 2.53
N HIS A 69 10.05 -2.86 2.06
CA HIS A 69 9.18 -3.71 2.85
C HIS A 69 9.95 -4.32 4.02
N ASP A 70 11.14 -4.86 3.78
CA ASP A 70 11.96 -5.55 4.77
C ASP A 70 12.48 -4.57 5.83
N ASN A 71 13.03 -3.42 5.42
CA ASN A 71 13.41 -2.34 6.33
C ASN A 71 12.24 -1.86 7.20
N LYS A 72 11.01 -1.92 6.69
CA LYS A 72 9.82 -1.54 7.45
C LYS A 72 9.37 -2.64 8.42
N GLN A 73 9.62 -3.91 8.11
CA GLN A 73 9.36 -5.01 9.02
C GLN A 73 10.33 -4.99 10.19
N GLU A 74 11.62 -4.81 9.92
CA GLU A 74 12.68 -4.70 10.92
C GLU A 74 12.41 -3.55 11.90
N LYS A 75 12.23 -2.33 11.38
CA LYS A 75 11.88 -1.15 12.20
C LYS A 75 10.58 -1.28 12.99
N ARG A 76 9.71 -2.24 12.63
CA ARG A 76 8.51 -2.53 13.43
C ARG A 76 8.81 -3.50 14.56
N GLY A 77 9.65 -4.50 14.33
CA GLY A 77 10.13 -5.41 15.38
C GLY A 77 10.82 -4.62 16.49
N GLU A 78 11.80 -3.80 16.13
CA GLU A 78 12.56 -2.96 17.08
C GLU A 78 11.62 -2.08 17.94
N LYS A 79 10.66 -1.41 17.31
CA LYS A 79 9.69 -0.55 18.01
C LYS A 79 8.74 -1.30 18.92
N ILE A 80 8.43 -2.56 18.60
CA ILE A 80 7.61 -3.40 19.46
C ILE A 80 8.42 -3.79 20.68
N GLU A 81 9.65 -4.27 20.49
CA GLU A 81 10.55 -4.64 21.58
C GLU A 81 10.81 -3.47 22.52
N GLU A 82 11.12 -2.28 21.98
CA GLU A 82 11.34 -1.06 22.77
C GLU A 82 10.10 -0.69 23.60
N ARG A 83 8.90 -0.76 23.01
CA ARG A 83 7.65 -0.47 23.71
C ARG A 83 7.36 -1.47 24.81
N LEU A 84 7.66 -2.75 24.60
CA LEU A 84 7.48 -3.78 25.62
C LEU A 84 8.49 -3.62 26.75
N ARG A 85 9.77 -3.36 26.44
CA ARG A 85 10.79 -3.03 27.46
C ARG A 85 10.39 -1.83 28.30
N THR A 86 9.89 -0.77 27.66
CA THR A 86 9.39 0.42 28.36
C THR A 86 8.19 0.09 29.26
N ALA A 87 7.26 -0.73 28.78
CA ALA A 87 6.10 -1.15 29.56
C ALA A 87 6.50 -2.01 30.77
N VAL A 88 7.51 -2.88 30.63
CA VAL A 88 8.08 -3.65 31.75
C VAL A 88 8.75 -2.71 32.76
N ALA A 89 9.57 -1.76 32.29
CA ALA A 89 10.21 -0.78 33.16
C ALA A 89 9.21 0.10 33.91
N ASN A 90 8.08 0.43 33.30
CA ASN A 90 6.99 1.20 33.93
C ASN A 90 6.09 0.36 34.84
N GLY A 91 6.25 -0.98 34.85
CA GLY A 91 5.38 -1.89 35.60
C GLY A 91 4.01 -2.15 34.96
N ASP A 92 3.78 -1.69 33.72
CA ASP A 92 2.54 -1.95 32.96
C ASP A 92 2.43 -3.42 32.50
N LEU A 93 3.56 -4.11 32.40
CA LEU A 93 3.68 -5.51 32.01
C LEU A 93 4.75 -6.21 32.86
N THR A 94 4.60 -7.52 33.06
CA THR A 94 5.70 -8.36 33.55
C THR A 94 6.60 -8.80 32.39
N GLU A 95 7.83 -9.23 32.70
CA GLU A 95 8.76 -9.78 31.72
C GLU A 95 8.16 -11.01 31.00
N GLU A 96 7.46 -11.87 31.74
CA GLU A 96 6.78 -13.03 31.18
C GLU A 96 5.66 -12.62 30.20
N GLN A 97 4.88 -11.58 30.54
CA GLN A 97 3.84 -11.07 29.64
C GLN A 97 4.46 -10.48 28.37
N ALA A 98 5.56 -9.74 28.47
CA ALA A 98 6.28 -9.19 27.32
C ALA A 98 6.76 -10.31 26.38
N GLN A 99 7.32 -11.38 26.92
CA GLN A 99 7.76 -12.55 26.14
C GLN A 99 6.59 -13.25 25.44
N ARG A 100 5.46 -13.45 26.14
CA ARG A 100 4.24 -14.01 25.53
C ARG A 100 3.71 -13.13 24.39
N ILE A 101 3.74 -11.81 24.56
CA ILE A 101 3.34 -10.85 23.51
C ILE A 101 4.26 -10.98 22.30
N LEU A 102 5.58 -11.03 22.48
CA LEU A 102 6.54 -11.19 21.39
C LEU A 102 6.28 -12.48 20.60
N ALA A 103 6.13 -13.60 21.30
CA ALA A 103 5.82 -14.89 20.68
C ALA A 103 4.51 -14.82 19.88
N LYS A 104 3.45 -14.23 20.46
CA LYS A 104 2.15 -14.11 19.78
C LYS A 104 2.22 -13.19 18.56
N LEU A 105 2.97 -12.10 18.63
CA LEU A 105 3.16 -11.20 17.49
C LEU A 105 3.91 -11.87 16.34
N GLN A 106 4.86 -12.76 16.63
CA GLN A 106 5.54 -13.56 15.62
C GLN A 106 4.58 -14.55 14.95
N GLU A 107 3.75 -15.26 15.73
CA GLU A 107 2.69 -16.14 15.20
C GLU A 107 1.73 -15.38 14.27
N LEU A 108 1.23 -14.21 14.73
CA LEU A 108 0.33 -13.36 13.96
C LEU A 108 0.98 -12.78 12.69
N LYS A 109 2.29 -12.55 12.71
CA LYS A 109 3.04 -12.12 11.52
C LYS A 109 3.03 -13.23 10.46
N SER A 110 3.35 -14.45 10.84
CA SER A 110 3.37 -15.62 9.95
C SER A 110 1.98 -15.91 9.38
N GLU A 111 0.92 -15.85 10.20
CA GLU A 111 -0.46 -16.02 9.73
C GLU A 111 -0.81 -15.00 8.64
N LYS A 112 -0.38 -13.75 8.81
CA LYS A 112 -0.69 -12.66 7.91
C LYS A 112 -0.02 -12.78 6.53
N GLU A 113 1.16 -13.39 6.48
CA GLU A 113 1.90 -13.55 5.22
C GLU A 113 1.12 -14.44 4.24
N GLY A 114 0.47 -15.52 4.71
CA GLY A 114 -0.42 -16.34 3.90
C GLY A 114 -1.85 -15.80 3.76
N LEU A 115 -2.27 -14.89 4.63
CA LEU A 115 -3.64 -14.39 4.64
C LEU A 115 -3.97 -13.49 3.43
N ARG A 116 -2.99 -12.79 2.86
CA ARG A 116 -3.23 -11.82 1.79
C ARG A 116 -3.87 -12.43 0.54
N ASP A 117 -3.41 -13.60 0.13
CA ASP A 117 -3.92 -14.26 -1.07
C ASP A 117 -5.28 -14.89 -0.79
N ARG A 118 -5.44 -15.53 0.37
CA ARG A 118 -6.73 -16.04 0.83
C ARG A 118 -7.82 -14.97 0.89
N LEU A 119 -7.49 -13.75 1.35
CA LEU A 119 -8.46 -12.65 1.42
C LEU A 119 -8.92 -12.14 0.06
N LYS A 120 -8.17 -12.36 -1.03
CA LYS A 120 -8.58 -11.97 -2.39
C LYS A 120 -9.67 -12.90 -2.93
N GLU A 121 -9.61 -14.17 -2.55
CA GLU A 121 -10.52 -15.23 -2.98
C GLU A 121 -11.84 -15.20 -2.21
N MET A 122 -11.83 -14.68 -0.97
CA MET A 122 -13.03 -14.56 -0.13
C MET A 122 -14.02 -13.49 -0.64
N THR A 123 -15.30 -13.81 -0.52
CA THR A 123 -16.41 -12.85 -0.64
C THR A 123 -16.33 -11.77 0.45
N PRO A 124 -17.00 -10.61 0.27
CA PRO A 124 -17.05 -9.58 1.31
C PRO A 124 -17.57 -10.06 2.66
N GLU A 125 -18.56 -10.95 2.67
CA GLU A 125 -19.18 -11.54 3.85
C GLU A 125 -18.20 -12.48 4.58
N GLU A 126 -17.62 -13.44 3.87
CA GLU A 126 -16.59 -14.35 4.42
C GLU A 126 -15.39 -13.58 4.96
N ARG A 127 -14.97 -12.52 4.26
CA ARG A 127 -13.88 -11.65 4.70
C ARG A 127 -14.22 -10.97 6.02
N ARG A 128 -15.45 -10.48 6.19
CA ARG A 128 -15.90 -9.84 7.44
C ARG A 128 -15.93 -10.83 8.58
N GLU A 129 -16.48 -12.02 8.34
CA GLU A 129 -16.57 -13.08 9.32
C GLU A 129 -15.18 -13.55 9.76
N TYR A 130 -14.26 -13.80 8.82
CA TYR A 130 -12.88 -14.13 9.12
C TYR A 130 -12.17 -13.03 9.94
N LEU A 131 -12.34 -11.76 9.58
CA LEU A 131 -11.72 -10.66 10.33
C LEU A 131 -12.34 -10.49 11.72
N GLN A 132 -13.60 -10.84 11.90
CA GLN A 132 -14.27 -10.80 13.19
C GLN A 132 -13.77 -11.94 14.09
N SER A 133 -13.79 -13.18 13.60
CA SER A 133 -13.28 -14.34 14.33
C SER A 133 -11.80 -14.19 14.69
N HIS A 134 -10.99 -13.62 13.79
CA HIS A 134 -9.58 -13.32 14.08
C HIS A 134 -9.41 -12.31 15.22
N LYS A 135 -10.25 -11.26 15.28
CA LYS A 135 -10.22 -10.31 16.41
C LYS A 135 -10.63 -10.96 17.71
N ASP A 136 -11.68 -11.77 17.68
CA ASP A 136 -12.22 -12.44 18.85
C ASP A 136 -11.19 -13.41 19.41
N ARG A 137 -10.53 -14.21 18.55
CA ARG A 137 -9.42 -15.08 18.94
C ARG A 137 -8.25 -14.34 19.60
N ILE A 138 -7.88 -13.17 19.08
CA ILE A 138 -6.82 -12.34 19.68
C ILE A 138 -7.27 -11.79 21.04
N GLN A 139 -8.54 -11.37 21.14
CA GLN A 139 -9.10 -10.83 22.37
C GLN A 139 -9.13 -11.90 23.47
N THR A 140 -9.67 -13.09 23.16
CA THR A 140 -9.70 -14.23 24.09
C THR A 140 -8.30 -14.63 24.55
N TRP A 141 -7.34 -14.76 23.62
CA TRP A 141 -5.96 -15.06 23.99
C TRP A 141 -5.37 -14.02 24.94
N ALA A 142 -5.67 -12.74 24.73
CA ALA A 142 -5.16 -11.66 25.57
C ALA A 142 -5.77 -11.73 26.98
N GLU A 143 -7.08 -11.95 27.09
CA GLU A 143 -7.81 -12.10 28.36
C GLU A 143 -7.30 -13.31 29.17
N GLU A 144 -7.15 -14.47 28.53
CA GLU A 144 -6.62 -15.69 29.16
C GLU A 144 -5.20 -15.52 29.72
N ASN A 145 -4.42 -14.59 29.14
CA ASN A 145 -3.06 -14.30 29.57
C ASN A 145 -2.96 -13.04 30.46
N GLY A 146 -4.08 -12.42 30.82
CA GLY A 146 -4.10 -11.17 31.59
C GLY A 146 -3.41 -10.01 30.89
N ILE A 147 -3.41 -10.00 29.55
CA ILE A 147 -2.76 -8.99 28.72
C ILE A 147 -3.83 -8.13 28.06
N ASP A 148 -3.64 -6.81 28.05
CA ASP A 148 -4.49 -5.92 27.26
C ASP A 148 -4.23 -6.14 25.76
N ALA A 149 -5.29 -6.49 25.02
CA ALA A 149 -5.22 -6.73 23.58
C ALA A 149 -4.66 -5.55 22.76
N LYS A 150 -4.57 -4.33 23.32
CA LYS A 150 -3.87 -3.18 22.72
C LYS A 150 -2.41 -3.47 22.38
N TRP A 151 -1.76 -4.40 23.08
CA TRP A 151 -0.37 -4.79 22.84
C TRP A 151 -0.20 -5.65 21.59
N LEU A 152 -1.24 -6.38 21.19
CA LEU A 152 -1.27 -7.24 20.00
C LEU A 152 -1.88 -6.52 18.79
N LYS A 153 -2.79 -5.59 19.04
CA LYS A 153 -3.46 -4.81 18.01
C LYS A 153 -2.51 -3.72 17.53
N ARG A 154 -2.17 -3.77 16.25
CA ARG A 154 -1.41 -2.70 15.59
C ARG A 154 -2.13 -1.39 15.86
N ALA A 155 -1.49 -0.47 16.59
CA ALA A 155 -2.07 0.83 16.94
C ALA A 155 -2.72 1.40 15.68
N LYS A 156 -4.04 1.60 15.72
CA LYS A 156 -4.75 2.31 14.65
C LYS A 156 -4.11 3.69 14.64
N GLN A 157 -3.17 3.92 13.72
CA GLN A 157 -2.80 5.26 13.31
C GLN A 157 -4.13 5.87 12.87
N ARG A 158 -4.74 6.67 13.74
CA ARG A 158 -5.98 7.38 13.46
C ARG A 158 -5.64 8.38 12.36
N HIS A 159 -5.68 7.96 11.10
CA HIS A 159 -5.61 8.83 9.93
C HIS A 159 -6.90 9.65 9.77
N HIS A 160 -7.55 10.04 10.88
CA HIS A 160 -8.84 10.72 10.89
C HIS A 160 -8.72 12.25 10.96
N LYS A 161 -7.55 12.84 10.70
CA LYS A 161 -7.40 14.31 10.71
C LYS A 161 -7.56 15.01 9.35
N TYR A 162 -7.94 14.30 8.28
CA TYR A 162 -8.16 14.92 6.95
C TYR A 162 -9.41 14.41 6.21
N ARG A 163 -10.55 14.22 6.90
CA ARG A 163 -11.84 13.90 6.23
C ARG A 163 -13.06 14.64 6.78
N LYS A 164 -12.84 15.83 7.33
CA LYS A 164 -13.85 16.91 7.44
C LYS A 164 -13.19 18.14 6.80
N ASN A 165 -13.95 18.97 6.08
CA ASN A 165 -13.51 20.16 5.31
C ASN A 165 -13.33 19.97 3.77
N LYS A 166 -14.11 19.11 3.11
CA LYS A 166 -14.28 19.17 1.63
C LYS A 166 -15.72 19.36 1.17
N GLN A 167 -16.60 19.86 2.05
CA GLN A 167 -17.99 20.17 1.68
C GLN A 167 -18.45 21.57 2.08
N GLY A 168 -17.59 22.40 2.68
CA GLY A 168 -17.96 23.76 3.11
C GLY A 168 -16.98 24.88 2.73
N ASP A 169 -15.86 24.58 2.08
CA ASP A 169 -14.77 25.56 1.93
C ASP A 169 -14.33 25.74 0.47
N ARG A 170 -15.26 26.24 -0.35
CA ARG A 170 -14.95 26.72 -1.72
C ARG A 170 -14.70 28.23 -1.77
N ASN A 171 -14.82 28.94 -0.66
CA ASN A 171 -14.73 30.40 -0.64
C ASN A 171 -13.43 30.96 -0.03
N ASP A 172 -12.66 30.20 0.75
CA ASP A 172 -11.39 30.68 1.32
C ASP A 172 -10.15 30.23 0.54
N ARG A 173 -10.17 30.38 -0.79
CA ARG A 173 -8.91 30.44 -1.54
C ARG A 173 -8.32 31.83 -1.35
N PRO A 174 -7.10 31.98 -0.80
CA PRO A 174 -6.42 33.27 -0.80
C PRO A 174 -6.24 33.69 -2.26
N GLN A 175 -6.93 34.74 -2.66
CA GLN A 175 -6.62 35.45 -3.90
C GLN A 175 -5.15 35.86 -3.78
N PHE A 176 -4.29 35.36 -4.66
CA PHE A 176 -2.92 35.83 -4.82
C PHE A 176 -2.97 37.35 -5.08
N ARG A 177 -2.89 38.15 -4.02
CA ARG A 177 -2.67 39.60 -4.12
C ARG A 177 -1.22 39.78 -4.58
N ARG A 178 -1.05 40.01 -5.88
CA ARG A 178 0.16 40.64 -6.43
C ARG A 178 0.35 41.97 -5.70
N ASN A 179 1.43 42.12 -4.95
CA ASN A 179 1.94 43.41 -4.48
C ASN A 179 3.45 43.31 -4.19
N ASP A 180 4.22 42.82 -5.17
CA ASP A 180 5.69 42.85 -5.18
C ASP A 180 6.19 44.13 -5.87
N GLN A 181 6.04 45.30 -5.23
CA GLN A 181 6.66 46.54 -5.72
C GLN A 181 7.32 47.43 -4.64
N ARG A 182 7.52 46.95 -3.41
CA ARG A 182 8.12 47.81 -2.35
C ARG A 182 9.55 47.48 -1.90
N ASP A 183 10.21 46.49 -2.50
CA ASP A 183 11.58 46.11 -2.09
C ASP A 183 12.69 46.51 -3.10
N ARG A 184 12.42 47.41 -4.04
CA ARG A 184 13.39 47.85 -5.06
C ARG A 184 14.12 49.18 -4.77
N GLN A 185 14.06 49.74 -3.56
CA GLN A 185 14.69 51.05 -3.30
C GLN A 185 15.86 51.08 -2.32
N ASN A 186 16.38 49.95 -1.83
CA ASN A 186 17.46 50.02 -0.82
C ASN A 186 18.69 49.16 -1.09
N ASN A 187 19.12 49.04 -2.35
CA ASN A 187 20.38 48.36 -2.67
C ASN A 187 21.22 49.18 -3.66
N GLN A 188 21.67 50.36 -3.22
CA GLN A 188 22.81 51.03 -3.85
C GLN A 188 24.09 50.35 -3.36
N ARG A 189 24.66 49.49 -4.20
CA ARG A 189 25.99 48.92 -3.99
C ARG A 189 27.07 49.98 -4.27
N PRO A 190 28.15 50.06 -3.48
CA PRO A 190 29.30 50.91 -3.80
C PRO A 190 30.07 50.35 -5.01
N GLN A 191 30.41 51.24 -5.95
CA GLN A 191 31.25 50.95 -7.12
C GLN A 191 32.69 50.73 -6.66
N PHE A 192 33.22 49.52 -6.83
CA PHE A 192 34.64 49.23 -6.65
C PHE A 192 35.41 49.64 -7.91
N ASN A 193 36.19 50.72 -7.80
CA ASN A 193 37.17 51.14 -8.79
C ASN A 193 38.33 50.11 -8.83
N PHE A 194 38.42 49.35 -9.91
CA PHE A 194 39.65 48.63 -10.25
C PHE A 194 40.57 49.55 -11.06
N LEU A 195 41.49 50.21 -10.35
CA LEU A 195 42.64 50.84 -10.99
C LEU A 195 43.60 49.76 -11.48
N GLN A 196 43.97 49.94 -12.75
CA GLN A 196 45.01 49.23 -13.46
C GLN A 196 46.34 49.30 -12.69
N ASN A 197 47.07 48.19 -12.62
CA ASN A 197 48.53 48.23 -12.75
C ASN A 197 49.00 46.94 -13.40
N ARG A 198 49.20 47.07 -14.71
CA ARG A 198 49.86 46.11 -15.59
C ARG A 198 51.36 46.43 -15.53
N THR A 199 52.14 45.57 -14.91
CA THR A 199 53.58 45.48 -15.17
C THR A 199 53.95 44.01 -15.16
N GLN A 200 54.12 43.45 -16.36
CA GLN A 200 54.73 42.13 -16.57
C GLN A 200 56.22 42.32 -16.85
N ILE A 201 57.02 41.37 -16.37
CA ILE A 201 58.17 40.80 -17.08
C ILE A 201 57.63 39.56 -17.80
#